data_AF-A0A6A4UVR9-F1
#
_entry.id   AF-A0A6A4UVR9-F1
#
_cell.length_a   1.000
_cell.length_b   1.000
_cell.length_c   1.000
_cell.angle_alpha   90.00
_cell.angle_beta   90.00
_cell.angle_gamma   90.00
#
_symmetry.space_group_name_H-M   'P 1'
#
loop_
_entity.id
_entity.type
_entity.pdbx_description
1 polymer ?
#
loop_
_entity_poly.entity_id
_entity_poly.type
_entity_poly.pdbx_seq_one_letter_code
_entity_poly.pdbx_strand_id
1 'polypeptide(L)' 'MKRLAVLLTLTPTLALAHPGDHRFANLVHLVSEPDHLAMIALGVALVVYTAYKLRSRP' A
#
# COMPACT_ATOMS: atom_id res chain seq x y z
N MET A 1 -20.42 -3.98 -3.29
CA MET A 1 -19.45 -4.99 -2.80
C MET A 1 -18.80 -5.80 -3.93
N LYS A 2 -19.55 -6.32 -4.92
CA LYS A 2 -19.00 -7.10 -6.05
C LYS A 2 -17.86 -6.42 -6.84
N ARG A 3 -17.96 -5.12 -7.12
CA ARG A 3 -16.92 -4.36 -7.85
C ARG A 3 -15.60 -4.21 -7.08
N LEU A 4 -15.66 -4.21 -5.74
CA LEU A 4 -14.49 -4.08 -4.88
C LEU A 4 -13.69 -5.38 -4.84
N ALA A 5 -14.39 -6.52 -4.85
CA ALA A 5 -13.77 -7.84 -4.91
C ALA A 5 -12.96 -8.03 -6.20
N VAL A 6 -13.49 -7.56 -7.34
CA VAL A 6 -12.79 -7.62 -8.64
C VAL A 6 -11.50 -6.79 -8.62
N LEU A 7 -11.53 -5.59 -8.03
CA LEU A 7 -10.33 -4.76 -7.85
C LEU A 7 -9.27 -5.44 -6.98
N LEU A 8 -9.68 -6.06 -5.87
CA LEU A 8 -8.78 -6.76 -4.94
C LEU A 8 -8.18 -8.05 -5.53
N THR A 9 -8.87 -8.69 -6.47
CA THR A 9 -8.34 -9.87 -7.19
C THR A 9 -7.37 -9.52 -8.32
N LEU A 10 -7.36 -8.26 -8.78
CA LEU A 10 -6.48 -7.78 -9.85
C LEU A 10 -5.18 -7.12 -9.33
N THR A 11 -5.10 -6.82 -8.04
CA THR A 11 -3.88 -6.30 -7.38
C THR A 11 -2.72 -7.27 -7.16
N PRO A 12 -2.85 -8.62 -7.14
CA PRO A 12 -1.76 -9.48 -6.67
C PRO A 12 -0.58 -9.58 -7.64
N THR A 13 -0.68 -9.07 -8.86
CA THR A 13 0.44 -9.08 -9.82
C THR A 13 1.45 -7.96 -9.60
N LEU A 14 1.07 -6.84 -8.98
CA LEU A 14 1.99 -5.73 -8.73
C LEU A 14 2.85 -5.94 -7.47
N ALA A 15 2.40 -6.78 -6.54
CA ALA A 15 3.13 -7.10 -5.30
C ALA A 15 4.07 -8.31 -5.43
N LEU A 16 4.01 -9.06 -6.53
CA LEU A 16 4.69 -10.37 -6.70
C LEU A 16 5.70 -10.42 -7.87
N ALA A 17 5.97 -9.31 -8.57
CA ALA A 17 6.67 -9.38 -9.86
C ALA A 17 8.17 -9.03 -9.85
N HIS A 18 8.79 -8.67 -8.71
CA HIS A 18 10.25 -8.63 -8.67
C HIS A 18 10.78 -9.76 -7.76
N PRO A 19 11.73 -10.58 -8.22
CA PRO A 19 12.55 -11.38 -7.31
C PRO A 19 13.39 -10.37 -6.51
N GLY A 20 12.84 -9.90 -5.39
CA GLY A 20 13.54 -8.98 -4.50
C GLY A 20 14.80 -9.66 -3.97
N ASP A 21 15.95 -9.01 -4.17
CA ASP A 21 17.15 -9.42 -3.45
C ASP A 21 16.98 -9.02 -1.98
N HIS A 22 16.35 -9.91 -1.20
CA HIS A 22 16.05 -9.67 0.22
C HIS A 22 17.30 -9.70 1.12
N ARG A 23 18.50 -9.81 0.56
CA ARG A 23 19.76 -9.76 1.31
C ARG A 23 19.96 -8.43 2.05
N PHE A 24 19.24 -7.38 1.64
CA PHE A 24 19.32 -6.04 2.22
C PHE A 24 17.98 -5.54 2.80
N ALA A 25 17.06 -6.44 3.16
CA ALA A 25 15.79 -6.09 3.82
C ALA A 25 16.01 -5.54 5.24
N ASN A 26 16.48 -4.29 5.33
CA ASN A 26 16.70 -3.55 6.56
C ASN A 26 15.83 -2.28 6.58
N LEU A 27 15.78 -1.60 7.73
CA LEU A 27 14.96 -0.39 7.87
C LEU A 27 15.36 0.71 6.87
N VAL A 28 16.63 0.77 6.48
CA VAL A 28 17.13 1.76 5.51
C VAL A 28 16.54 1.51 4.13
N HIS A 29 16.51 0.26 3.68
CA HIS A 29 15.87 -0.16 2.44
C HIS A 29 14.37 0.22 2.43
N LEU A 30 13.66 -0.06 3.53
CA LEU A 30 12.23 0.29 3.67
C LEU A 30 11.95 1.79 3.52
N VAL A 31 12.86 2.68 3.95
CA VAL A 31 12.66 4.14 3.91
C VAL A 31 13.44 4.84 2.79
N SER A 32 14.20 4.12 1.98
CA SER A 32 15.01 4.69 0.90
C SER A 32 14.54 4.23 -0.48
N GLU A 33 13.86 3.09 -0.57
CA GLU A 33 13.40 2.59 -1.86
C GLU A 33 12.09 3.26 -2.32
N PRO A 34 12.03 3.74 -3.58
CA PRO A 34 10.88 4.52 -4.08
C PRO A 34 9.54 3.78 -4.03
N ASP A 35 9.54 2.47 -4.25
CA ASP A 35 8.35 1.61 -4.25
C ASP A 35 7.76 1.45 -2.83
N HIS A 36 8.63 1.23 -1.84
CA HIS A 36 8.24 1.16 -0.43
C HIS A 36 7.69 2.50 0.06
N LEU A 37 8.35 3.61 -0.30
CA LEU A 37 7.88 4.95 0.02
C LEU A 37 6.52 5.26 -0.61
N ALA A 38 6.29 4.85 -1.86
CA ALA A 38 4.99 4.99 -2.52
C ALA A 38 3.89 4.20 -1.80
N MET A 39 4.19 2.97 -1.38
CA MET A 39 3.25 2.13 -0.63
C MET A 39 2.93 2.71 0.75
N ILE A 40 3.93 3.22 1.47
CA ILE A 40 3.75 3.90 2.76
C ILE A 40 2.87 5.14 2.57
N ALA A 41 3.17 5.99 1.58
CA ALA A 41 2.39 7.19 1.30
C ALA A 41 0.93 6.87 0.99
N LEU A 42 0.68 5.82 0.19
CA LEU A 42 -0.67 5.35 -0.13
C LEU A 42 -1.41 4.83 1.11
N GLY A 43 -0.73 4.07 1.97
CA GLY A 43 -1.27 3.61 3.24
C GLY A 43 -1.67 4.77 4.16
N VAL A 44 -0.78 5.76 4.33
CA VAL A 44 -1.06 6.97 5.13
C VAL A 44 -2.25 7.73 4.57
N ALA A 45 -2.31 7.96 3.25
CA ALA A 45 -3.41 8.66 2.61
C ALA A 45 -4.75 7.96 2.84
N LEU A 46 -4.78 6.62 2.75
CA LEU A 46 -5.99 5.82 3.00
C LEU A 46 -6.45 5.95 4.45
N VAL A 47 -5.53 5.85 5.43
CA VAL A 47 -5.85 6.00 6.86
C VAL A 47 -6.39 7.40 7.16
N VAL A 48 -5.72 8.45 6.67
CA VAL A 48 -6.16 9.84 6.87
C VAL A 48 -7.55 10.07 6.26
N TYR A 49 -7.75 9.64 5.02
CA TYR A 49 -9.04 9.80 4.34
C TYR A 49 -10.17 9.04 5.06
N THR A 50 -9.91 7.81 5.48
CA THR A 50 -10.91 7.01 6.22
C THR A 50 -11.23 7.63 7.57
N ALA A 51 -10.22 8.05 8.35
CA ALA A 51 -10.41 8.73 9.62
C ALA A 51 -11.21 10.03 9.46
N TYR A 52 -10.86 10.86 8.47
CA TYR A 52 -11.61 12.07 8.14
C TYR A 52 -13.07 11.77 7.83
N LYS A 53 -13.32 10.77 6.97
CA LYS A 53 -14.68 10.39 6.57
C LYS A 53 -15.49 9.80 7.71
N LEU A 54 -14.87 9.01 8.59
CA LEU A 54 -15.52 8.46 9.79
C LEU A 54 -15.90 9.57 10.77
N ARG A 55 -15.02 10.56 10.96
CA ARG A 55 -15.26 11.71 11.84
C ARG A 55 -16.28 12.70 11.28
N SER A 56 -16.43 12.77 9.96
CA SER A 56 -17.37 13.65 9.27
C SER A 56 -18.78 13.05 9.14
N ARG A 57 -19.08 11.94 9.81
CA ARG A 57 -20.42 11.37 9.86
C ARG A 57 -21.27 12.18 10.86
N PRO A 58 -22.49 12.59 10.49
CA PRO A 58 -23.41 13.29 11.39
C PRO A 58 -23.85 12.41 12.56
#